data_AF-A0A8T0MN73-F1
#
_entry.id   AF-A0A8T0MN73-F1
#
_cell.length_a   1.000
_cell.length_b   1.000
_cell.length_c   1.000
_cell.angle_alpha   90.00
_cell.angle_beta   90.00
_cell.angle_gamma   90.00
#
_symmetry.space_group_name_H-M   'P 1'
#
loop_
_entity.id
_entity.type
_entity.pdbx_description
1 polymer ?
#
loop_
_entity_poly.entity_id
_entity_poly.type
_entity_poly.pdbx_seq_one_letter_code
_entity_poly.pdbx_strand_id
1 'polypeptide(L)'
;MEHSSAEDSDISDSDIVEHKEKTYAQLRAGKLKAKHGENVFRCPFCPGKKKQDYNLKDLLQHATGIGAATKRSGKVKATHLGLAMFLEKDIASSLEKPLQIVVYKPKTTKSDEEVFVWPWMGIVVNLQYELKGEDFFKESEERLRAQLSRFRPLQVTILGVGDDKDQTFCAIIKFAKDWSGLKDALAFEKHFIVEQYGKTDWIKINRRKDDLYGWLARSDDYNSSGPIGQHLRENGDLRSVGDLEREGMQETDKRVAHYARQIGVTNYHMSELELRNNQNAMKLDRMMEENDRLIEGHNEKIRKMQKNACRSSRKIIEENIRLYGELETSKKEIDKKREQLEKLAEKGNTNREKLEAAKEENAKDNRLLSLATQKKKEEDDKLLRLLEKQKVLHSYYLICISLVKFFLTSWKLQQEKEDALKKLYDLEMQLDSKQKLELDIEQLKGNLEVMSHMGDADTNLKKKLGELLKELEEKKDEMESIDSLNQTLIIKERRTNDELEEAKKELIIDLQKMSRGRSHIVSKEWVSLTRKLSLLLAKRRQQKMLSWHFCAQNGRMRSGNQNGILSKSSMLTGRQRK
;
A
#
# COMPACT_ATOMS: atom_id res chain seq x y z
N MET A 1 -29.83 -33.88 -41.75
CA MET A 1 -29.40 -35.25 -41.40
C MET A 1 -27.96 -35.33 -41.85
N GLU A 2 -26.95 -35.26 -41.00
CA GLU A 2 -26.71 -36.04 -39.79
C GLU A 2 -26.66 -35.16 -38.52
N HIS A 3 -27.40 -35.60 -37.50
CA HIS A 3 -27.25 -35.12 -36.14
C HIS A 3 -26.08 -35.87 -35.49
N SER A 4 -25.02 -35.17 -35.10
CA SER A 4 -24.13 -35.64 -34.05
C SER A 4 -24.35 -34.76 -32.83
N SER A 5 -25.35 -35.17 -32.04
CA SER A 5 -25.48 -34.81 -30.63
C SER A 5 -24.22 -35.29 -29.91
N ALA A 6 -23.25 -34.40 -29.74
CA ALA A 6 -22.18 -34.60 -28.78
C ALA A 6 -22.65 -33.99 -27.47
N GLU A 7 -22.94 -34.87 -26.52
CA GLU A 7 -23.23 -34.60 -25.12
C GLU A 7 -22.37 -33.44 -24.60
N ASP A 8 -23.00 -32.31 -24.26
CA ASP A 8 -22.38 -31.25 -23.47
C ASP A 8 -22.30 -31.76 -22.03
N SER A 9 -21.32 -32.63 -21.78
CA SER A 9 -20.89 -32.96 -20.43
C SER A 9 -20.25 -31.70 -19.85
N ASP A 10 -20.97 -31.02 -18.97
CA ASP A 10 -20.48 -29.88 -18.20
C ASP A 10 -19.25 -30.33 -17.39
N ILE A 11 -18.09 -29.90 -17.87
CA ILE A 11 -16.78 -30.07 -17.23
C ILE A 11 -16.83 -29.30 -15.91
N SER A 12 -16.66 -30.00 -14.78
CA SER A 12 -16.59 -29.41 -13.44
C SER A 12 -15.45 -28.39 -13.37
N ASP A 13 -15.56 -27.37 -12.50
CA ASP A 13 -14.49 -26.38 -12.31
C ASP A 13 -13.12 -27.03 -11.94
N SER A 14 -13.15 -28.26 -11.38
CA SER A 14 -11.97 -29.09 -11.12
C SER A 14 -11.22 -29.53 -12.40
N ASP A 15 -11.93 -29.70 -13.50
CA ASP A 15 -11.44 -30.33 -14.73
C ASP A 15 -10.88 -29.26 -15.71
N ILE A 16 -11.16 -27.98 -15.44
CA ILE A 16 -10.62 -26.83 -16.18
C ILE A 16 -9.09 -26.79 -16.10
N VAL A 17 -8.52 -27.17 -14.95
CA VAL A 17 -7.07 -27.20 -14.73
C VAL A 17 -6.39 -28.25 -15.61
N GLU A 18 -6.94 -29.47 -15.66
CA GLU A 18 -6.39 -30.55 -16.48
C GLU A 18 -6.50 -30.23 -17.98
N HIS A 19 -7.64 -29.69 -18.41
CA HIS A 19 -7.84 -29.27 -19.81
C HIS A 19 -6.95 -28.09 -20.22
N LYS A 20 -6.65 -27.18 -19.29
CA LYS A 20 -5.71 -26.08 -19.50
C LYS A 20 -4.30 -26.61 -19.77
N GLU A 21 -3.80 -27.50 -18.90
CA GLU A 21 -2.46 -28.10 -19.04
C GLU A 21 -2.34 -28.93 -20.33
N LYS A 22 -3.38 -29.69 -20.68
CA LYS A 22 -3.43 -30.45 -21.94
C LYS A 22 -3.36 -29.53 -23.17
N THR A 23 -4.06 -28.39 -23.13
CA THR A 23 -4.05 -27.41 -24.22
C THR A 23 -2.67 -26.74 -24.35
N TYR A 24 -2.07 -26.36 -23.22
CA TYR A 24 -0.71 -25.83 -23.16
C TYR A 24 0.31 -26.81 -23.76
N ALA A 25 0.24 -28.09 -23.39
CA ALA A 25 1.12 -29.13 -23.94
C ALA A 25 0.96 -29.29 -25.47
N GLN A 26 -0.26 -29.16 -26.00
CA GLN A 26 -0.52 -29.24 -27.45
C GLN A 26 0.05 -28.05 -28.23
N LEU A 27 0.00 -26.84 -27.65
CA LEU A 27 0.62 -25.64 -28.23
C LEU A 27 2.14 -25.75 -28.24
N ARG A 28 2.73 -26.23 -27.12
CA ARG A 28 4.17 -26.45 -26.99
C ARG A 28 4.71 -27.53 -27.94
N ALA A 29 3.92 -28.59 -28.15
CA ALA A 29 4.23 -29.65 -29.12
C ALA A 29 4.02 -29.23 -30.59
N GLY A 30 3.57 -28.00 -30.85
CA GLY A 30 3.34 -27.49 -32.21
C GLY A 30 2.11 -28.09 -32.91
N LYS A 31 1.27 -28.86 -32.21
CA LYS A 31 0.03 -29.44 -32.75
C LYS A 31 -1.04 -28.37 -33.00
N LEU A 32 -1.02 -27.30 -32.21
CA LEU A 32 -1.84 -26.10 -32.39
C LEU A 32 -0.92 -24.91 -32.67
N LYS A 33 -1.19 -24.15 -33.74
CA LYS A 33 -0.34 -23.02 -34.16
C LYS A 33 -0.96 -21.70 -33.75
N ALA A 34 -0.32 -20.99 -32.82
CA ALA A 34 -0.70 -19.63 -32.45
C ALA A 34 0.14 -18.55 -33.17
N LYS A 35 1.39 -18.85 -33.54
CA LYS A 35 2.32 -17.93 -34.21
C LYS A 35 2.35 -18.18 -35.73
N HIS A 36 2.11 -17.14 -36.52
CA HIS A 36 2.04 -17.21 -38.00
C HIS A 36 3.07 -16.30 -38.71
N GLY A 37 3.87 -15.54 -37.96
CA GLY A 37 4.97 -14.69 -38.43
C GLY A 37 5.81 -14.19 -37.25
N GLU A 38 6.75 -13.25 -37.46
CA GLU A 38 7.57 -12.71 -36.36
C GLU A 38 6.72 -12.00 -35.28
N ASN A 39 5.72 -11.22 -35.71
CA ASN A 39 4.86 -10.42 -34.83
C ASN A 39 3.35 -10.65 -35.03
N VAL A 40 2.97 -11.68 -35.78
CA VAL A 40 1.55 -11.99 -36.09
C VAL A 40 1.12 -13.26 -35.37
N PHE A 41 0.15 -13.10 -34.48
CA PHE A 41 -0.42 -14.19 -33.70
C PHE A 41 -1.92 -14.34 -33.97
N ARG A 42 -2.41 -15.58 -33.92
CA ARG A 42 -3.83 -15.92 -34.13
C ARG A 42 -4.32 -16.85 -33.04
N CYS A 43 -5.56 -16.66 -32.60
CA CYS A 43 -6.20 -17.56 -31.64
C CYS A 43 -6.68 -18.85 -32.36
N PRO A 44 -6.13 -20.03 -32.04
CA PRO A 44 -6.54 -21.29 -32.70
C PRO A 44 -7.99 -21.70 -32.40
N PHE A 45 -8.57 -21.15 -31.33
CA PHE A 45 -9.90 -21.52 -30.81
C PHE A 45 -11.01 -20.54 -31.22
N CYS A 46 -10.67 -19.45 -31.91
CA CYS A 46 -11.62 -18.46 -32.41
C CYS A 46 -11.52 -18.24 -33.93
N PRO A 47 -11.65 -19.29 -34.78
CA PRO A 47 -11.66 -19.09 -36.22
C PRO A 47 -12.89 -18.25 -36.63
N GLY A 48 -12.68 -17.14 -37.35
CA GLY A 48 -13.77 -16.37 -37.98
C GLY A 48 -14.26 -15.09 -37.29
N LYS A 49 -13.57 -14.54 -36.28
CA LYS A 49 -13.91 -13.21 -35.70
C LYS A 49 -13.21 -12.04 -36.41
N LYS A 50 -13.80 -10.84 -36.34
CA LYS A 50 -13.40 -9.60 -37.08
C LYS A 50 -11.93 -9.16 -36.91
N LYS A 51 -11.22 -9.58 -35.86
CA LYS A 51 -9.74 -9.48 -35.74
C LYS A 51 -9.18 -10.89 -35.72
N GLN A 52 -8.47 -11.29 -36.78
CA GLN A 52 -7.77 -12.58 -36.81
C GLN A 52 -6.28 -12.44 -36.46
N ASP A 53 -5.68 -11.29 -36.81
CA ASP A 53 -4.30 -10.98 -36.54
C ASP A 53 -4.19 -10.13 -35.27
N TYR A 54 -3.47 -10.66 -34.28
CA TYR A 54 -3.19 -10.05 -33.01
C TYR A 54 -1.68 -9.82 -32.87
N ASN A 55 -1.28 -8.72 -32.22
CA ASN A 55 0.05 -8.64 -31.63
C ASN A 55 0.08 -9.51 -30.34
N LEU A 56 1.27 -9.75 -29.77
CA LEU A 56 1.41 -10.62 -28.58
C LEU A 56 0.55 -10.15 -27.39
N LYS A 57 0.55 -8.85 -27.10
CA LYS A 57 -0.20 -8.27 -25.97
C LYS A 57 -1.71 -8.40 -26.18
N ASP A 58 -2.18 -8.09 -27.39
CA ASP A 58 -3.59 -8.18 -27.75
C ASP A 58 -4.09 -9.62 -27.72
N LEU A 59 -3.28 -10.60 -28.18
CA LEU A 59 -3.67 -12.00 -28.13
C LEU A 59 -3.70 -12.53 -26.69
N LEU A 60 -2.73 -12.13 -25.88
CA LEU A 60 -2.70 -12.50 -24.46
C LEU A 60 -3.94 -11.93 -23.75
N GLN A 61 -4.25 -10.66 -23.94
CA GLN A 61 -5.46 -10.05 -23.38
C GLN A 61 -6.74 -10.73 -23.86
N HIS A 62 -6.80 -11.11 -25.14
CA HIS A 62 -7.92 -11.87 -25.70
C HIS A 62 -8.07 -13.25 -25.02
N ALA A 63 -6.97 -13.99 -24.88
CA ALA A 63 -6.97 -15.32 -24.28
C ALA A 63 -7.35 -15.26 -22.79
N THR A 64 -6.75 -14.35 -22.03
CA THR A 64 -7.06 -14.13 -20.61
C THR A 64 -8.49 -13.65 -20.40
N GLY A 65 -8.97 -12.72 -21.23
CA GLY A 65 -10.34 -12.21 -21.16
C GLY A 65 -11.40 -13.29 -21.42
N ILE A 66 -11.15 -14.23 -22.34
CA ILE A 66 -12.06 -15.36 -22.57
C ILE A 66 -11.95 -16.41 -21.46
N GLY A 67 -10.73 -16.65 -20.96
CA GLY A 67 -10.48 -17.56 -19.84
C GLY A 67 -11.20 -17.13 -18.55
N ALA A 68 -11.30 -15.83 -18.29
CA ALA A 68 -11.94 -15.25 -17.12
C ALA A 68 -13.47 -15.01 -17.27
N ALA A 69 -14.04 -15.24 -18.46
CA ALA A 69 -15.44 -14.91 -18.72
C ALA A 69 -16.41 -15.84 -17.97
N THR A 70 -17.42 -15.28 -17.29
CA THR A 70 -18.41 -16.06 -16.51
C THR A 70 -19.40 -16.84 -17.39
N LYS A 71 -19.77 -16.30 -18.56
CA LYS A 71 -20.80 -16.86 -19.47
C LYS A 71 -20.27 -17.87 -20.51
N ARG A 72 -19.06 -18.39 -20.37
CA ARG A 72 -18.43 -19.32 -21.32
C ARG A 72 -18.36 -20.73 -20.70
N SER A 73 -18.51 -21.78 -21.52
CA SER A 73 -18.34 -23.18 -21.09
C SER A 73 -16.93 -23.43 -20.54
N GLY A 74 -16.78 -24.32 -19.55
CA GLY A 74 -15.49 -24.69 -18.95
C GLY A 74 -14.42 -25.07 -19.97
N LYS A 75 -14.78 -25.82 -21.02
CA LYS A 75 -13.88 -26.19 -22.14
C LYS A 75 -13.29 -24.98 -22.88
N VAL A 76 -14.11 -23.98 -23.16
CA VAL A 76 -13.69 -22.74 -23.83
C VAL A 76 -12.78 -21.92 -22.91
N LYS A 77 -13.07 -21.87 -21.60
CA LYS A 77 -12.20 -21.20 -20.64
C LYS A 77 -10.83 -21.90 -20.55
N ALA A 78 -10.82 -23.22 -20.39
CA ALA A 78 -9.60 -24.01 -20.26
C ALA A 78 -8.68 -23.88 -21.47
N THR A 79 -9.24 -23.93 -22.69
CA THR A 79 -8.46 -23.78 -23.94
C THR A 79 -7.82 -22.40 -24.07
N HIS A 80 -8.54 -21.34 -23.72
CA HIS A 80 -8.00 -19.98 -23.77
C HIS A 80 -7.01 -19.69 -22.62
N LEU A 81 -7.22 -20.26 -21.43
CA LEU A 81 -6.25 -20.21 -20.34
C LEU A 81 -4.94 -20.95 -20.69
N GLY A 82 -5.03 -22.09 -21.40
CA GLY A 82 -3.86 -22.81 -21.91
C GLY A 82 -3.09 -22.01 -22.96
N LEU A 83 -3.79 -21.26 -23.81
CA LEU A 83 -3.18 -20.32 -24.76
C LEU A 83 -2.49 -19.16 -24.06
N ALA A 84 -3.13 -18.53 -23.06
CA ALA A 84 -2.53 -17.45 -22.28
C ALA A 84 -1.24 -17.90 -21.60
N MET A 85 -1.27 -19.09 -20.98
CA MET A 85 -0.10 -19.69 -20.34
C MET A 85 1.07 -19.94 -21.32
N PHE A 86 0.78 -20.37 -22.56
CA PHE A 86 1.79 -20.53 -23.60
C PHE A 86 2.41 -19.20 -24.04
N LEU A 87 1.58 -18.17 -24.22
CA LEU A 87 2.04 -16.83 -24.61
C LEU A 87 2.89 -16.18 -23.52
N GLU A 88 2.56 -16.39 -22.24
CA GLU A 88 3.35 -15.88 -21.11
C GLU A 88 4.66 -16.66 -20.92
N LYS A 89 4.60 -18.00 -20.88
CA LYS A 89 5.76 -18.81 -20.48
C LYS A 89 6.75 -19.10 -21.60
N ASP A 90 6.29 -19.37 -22.81
CA ASP A 90 7.17 -19.80 -23.91
C ASP A 90 7.45 -18.65 -24.90
N ILE A 91 6.52 -17.70 -25.06
CA ILE A 91 6.69 -16.57 -26.00
C ILE A 91 7.24 -15.32 -25.31
N ALA A 92 6.64 -14.85 -24.20
CA ALA A 92 7.12 -13.66 -23.51
C ALA A 92 8.49 -13.90 -22.85
N SER A 93 8.72 -15.05 -22.22
CA SER A 93 10.05 -15.41 -21.69
C SER A 93 11.12 -15.59 -22.77
N SER A 94 10.75 -15.88 -24.03
CA SER A 94 11.70 -15.91 -25.15
C SER A 94 12.04 -14.50 -25.68
N LEU A 95 11.21 -13.50 -25.40
CA LEU A 95 11.47 -12.08 -25.69
C LEU A 95 12.26 -11.40 -24.56
N GLU A 96 12.24 -11.96 -23.35
CA GLU A 96 13.08 -11.57 -22.19
C GLU A 96 14.49 -12.19 -22.22
N LYS A 97 15.06 -12.42 -23.41
CA LYS A 97 16.53 -12.44 -23.47
C LYS A 97 16.99 -11.01 -23.23
N PRO A 98 17.93 -10.75 -22.29
CA PRO A 98 18.56 -9.45 -22.19
C PRO A 98 19.04 -9.11 -23.60
N LEU A 99 18.66 -7.93 -24.10
CA LEU A 99 19.24 -7.38 -25.31
C LEU A 99 20.75 -7.51 -25.13
N GLN A 100 21.37 -8.45 -25.85
CA GLN A 100 22.79 -8.39 -26.06
C GLN A 100 22.97 -7.10 -26.83
N ILE A 101 23.39 -6.06 -26.10
CA ILE A 101 23.94 -4.85 -26.67
C ILE A 101 25.02 -5.35 -27.62
N VAL A 102 24.72 -5.33 -28.92
CA VAL A 102 25.72 -5.54 -29.93
C VAL A 102 26.69 -4.40 -29.71
N VAL A 103 27.83 -4.73 -29.10
CA VAL A 103 28.98 -3.83 -29.02
C VAL A 103 29.32 -3.52 -30.47
N TYR A 104 28.88 -2.35 -30.92
CA TYR A 104 29.33 -1.80 -32.18
C TYR A 104 30.83 -1.56 -32.01
N LYS A 105 31.65 -2.50 -32.49
CA LYS A 105 33.08 -2.27 -32.62
C LYS A 105 33.25 -1.21 -33.70
N PRO A 106 33.69 0.02 -33.37
CA PRO A 106 34.01 0.99 -34.40
C PRO A 106 35.15 0.38 -35.22
N LYS A 107 34.99 0.34 -36.54
CA LYS A 107 36.09 0.04 -37.45
C LYS A 107 37.15 1.11 -37.24
N THR A 108 38.28 0.74 -36.64
CA THR A 108 39.44 1.62 -36.53
C THR A 108 40.15 1.66 -37.88
N THR A 109 39.81 2.65 -38.70
CA THR A 109 40.69 3.11 -39.79
C THR A 109 41.49 4.28 -39.25
N LYS A 110 42.63 3.97 -38.62
CA LYS A 110 43.66 4.98 -38.35
C LYS A 110 44.37 5.29 -39.67
N SER A 111 44.10 6.45 -40.25
CA SER A 111 45.18 7.20 -40.93
C SER A 111 44.97 8.71 -41.05
N ASP A 112 43.75 9.25 -40.97
CA ASP A 112 43.54 10.72 -41.10
C ASP A 112 42.36 11.24 -40.25
N GLU A 113 42.25 10.83 -38.97
CA GLU A 113 41.25 11.44 -38.08
C GLU A 113 41.67 12.88 -37.77
N GLU A 114 40.83 13.84 -38.17
CA GLU A 114 41.03 15.26 -37.94
C GLU A 114 41.07 15.55 -36.43
N VAL A 115 42.15 16.20 -35.99
CA VAL A 115 42.41 16.51 -34.57
C VAL A 115 42.16 18.00 -34.33
N PHE A 116 41.35 18.27 -33.30
CA PHE A 116 40.94 19.61 -32.92
C PHE A 116 41.55 19.96 -31.56
N VAL A 117 41.64 21.25 -31.27
CA VAL A 117 41.90 21.70 -29.90
C VAL A 117 40.61 21.59 -29.08
N TRP A 118 40.66 20.87 -27.96
CA TRP A 118 39.56 20.69 -27.01
C TRP A 118 39.91 21.33 -25.66
N PRO A 119 39.06 22.19 -25.06
CA PRO A 119 37.72 22.61 -25.52
C PRO A 119 37.74 23.28 -26.89
N TRP A 120 36.66 23.14 -27.67
CA TRP A 120 36.62 23.64 -29.05
C TRP A 120 36.92 25.15 -29.08
N MET A 121 37.92 25.54 -29.87
CA MET A 121 38.40 26.93 -29.94
C MET A 121 38.50 27.43 -31.38
N GLY A 122 37.80 28.51 -31.71
CA GLY A 122 37.94 29.25 -32.96
C GLY A 122 39.03 30.30 -32.89
N ILE A 123 39.62 30.64 -34.03
CA ILE A 123 40.63 31.68 -34.19
C ILE A 123 40.04 32.71 -35.14
N VAL A 124 40.10 33.99 -34.76
CA VAL A 124 39.79 35.14 -35.63
C VAL A 124 41.05 35.99 -35.74
N VAL A 125 41.46 36.34 -36.95
CA VAL A 125 42.65 37.17 -37.22
C VAL A 125 42.28 38.42 -38.01
N ASN A 126 43.26 39.34 -38.12
CA ASN A 126 43.13 40.63 -38.79
C ASN A 126 42.20 41.62 -38.06
N LEU A 127 42.19 41.59 -36.73
CA LEU A 127 41.47 42.58 -35.91
C LEU A 127 42.21 43.91 -36.02
N GLN A 128 41.52 44.94 -36.52
CA GLN A 128 42.08 46.28 -36.67
C GLN A 128 41.95 47.05 -35.36
N TYR A 129 43.09 47.51 -34.84
CA TYR A 129 43.14 48.44 -33.70
C TYR A 129 43.39 49.84 -34.26
N GLU A 130 42.33 50.58 -34.62
CA GLU A 130 42.50 51.97 -35.10
C GLU A 130 42.96 52.88 -33.95
N LEU A 131 44.22 53.32 -34.01
CA LEU A 131 44.71 54.49 -33.27
C LEU A 131 44.42 55.74 -34.12
N LYS A 132 43.22 56.32 -33.97
CA LYS A 132 42.89 57.69 -34.40
C LYS A 132 42.27 58.46 -33.24
N GLY A 133 42.56 59.75 -33.16
CA GLY A 133 42.49 60.57 -31.95
C GLY A 133 41.16 60.65 -31.19
N GLU A 134 41.30 61.02 -29.91
CA GLU A 134 40.37 61.50 -28.86
C GLU A 134 38.96 60.89 -28.66
N ASP A 135 38.45 59.98 -29.49
CA ASP A 135 37.25 59.18 -29.15
C ASP A 135 37.40 57.71 -29.61
N PHE A 136 37.58 56.81 -28.64
CA PHE A 136 38.04 55.43 -28.87
C PHE A 136 36.87 54.46 -29.20
N PHE A 137 36.94 53.77 -30.35
CA PHE A 137 36.22 52.50 -30.55
C PHE A 137 37.16 51.32 -30.26
N LYS A 138 37.33 50.96 -28.99
CA LYS A 138 38.05 49.73 -28.62
C LYS A 138 37.21 48.52 -29.03
N GLU A 139 37.75 47.64 -29.86
CA GLU A 139 37.16 46.31 -30.05
C GLU A 139 37.37 45.53 -28.74
N SER A 140 36.33 45.45 -27.91
CA SER A 140 36.36 44.74 -26.63
C SER A 140 35.96 43.29 -26.81
N GLU A 141 36.42 42.41 -25.92
CA GLU A 141 36.05 41.00 -25.92
C GLU A 141 34.52 40.83 -25.86
N GLU A 142 33.82 41.68 -25.11
CA GLU A 142 32.37 41.70 -25.01
C GLU A 142 31.70 42.08 -26.33
N ARG A 143 32.26 43.06 -27.05
CA ARG A 143 31.73 43.50 -28.35
C ARG A 143 31.89 42.41 -29.40
N LEU A 144 33.08 41.79 -29.48
CA LEU A 144 33.34 40.70 -30.43
C LEU A 144 32.49 39.47 -30.08
N ARG A 145 32.32 39.17 -28.79
CA ARG A 145 31.41 38.14 -28.32
C ARG A 145 29.95 38.41 -28.70
N ALA A 146 29.51 39.67 -28.63
CA ALA A 146 28.17 40.07 -29.05
C ALA A 146 27.96 39.93 -30.56
N GLN A 147 28.95 40.30 -31.38
CA GLN A 147 28.91 40.11 -32.85
C GLN A 147 28.84 38.63 -33.23
N LEU A 148 29.58 37.78 -32.52
CA LEU A 148 29.61 36.33 -32.73
C LEU A 148 28.54 35.57 -31.93
N SER A 149 27.60 36.28 -31.29
CA SER A 149 26.57 35.69 -30.40
C SER A 149 25.75 34.58 -31.04
N ARG A 150 25.55 34.63 -32.37
CA ARG A 150 24.85 33.58 -33.14
C ARG A 150 25.54 32.20 -33.05
N PHE A 151 26.83 32.17 -32.76
CA PHE A 151 27.63 30.95 -32.58
C PHE A 151 27.79 30.57 -31.10
N ARG A 152 27.12 31.30 -30.18
CA ARG A 152 27.11 31.04 -28.74
C ARG A 152 28.52 30.87 -28.12
N PRO A 153 29.47 31.78 -28.37
CA PRO A 153 30.80 31.73 -27.77
C PRO A 153 30.72 31.84 -26.24
N LEU A 154 31.44 30.96 -25.53
CA LEU A 154 31.56 30.99 -24.08
C LEU A 154 32.57 32.04 -23.61
N GLN A 155 33.64 32.23 -24.35
CA GLN A 155 34.70 33.17 -24.02
C GLN A 155 35.35 33.67 -25.31
N VAL A 156 35.76 34.93 -25.30
CA VAL A 156 36.55 35.56 -26.36
C VAL A 156 37.78 36.12 -25.68
N THR A 157 38.98 35.85 -26.21
CA THR A 157 40.23 36.35 -25.67
C THR A 157 41.04 37.01 -26.78
N ILE A 158 41.34 38.30 -26.63
CA ILE A 158 42.13 39.04 -27.63
C ILE A 158 43.61 38.95 -27.29
N LEU A 159 44.43 38.55 -28.26
CA LEU A 159 45.88 38.43 -28.16
C LEU A 159 46.53 39.41 -29.14
N GLY A 160 47.60 40.06 -28.68
CA GLY A 160 48.48 40.84 -29.54
C GLY A 160 49.51 39.94 -30.25
N VAL A 161 49.71 40.15 -31.54
CA VAL A 161 50.62 39.43 -32.43
C VAL A 161 51.52 40.44 -33.17
N GLY A 162 52.79 40.53 -32.78
CA GLY A 162 53.78 41.44 -33.41
C GLY A 162 54.74 42.09 -32.40
N ASP A 163 55.72 42.84 -32.90
CA ASP A 163 56.55 43.76 -32.11
C ASP A 163 55.87 45.15 -32.05
N ASP A 164 56.18 45.97 -31.04
CA ASP A 164 55.55 47.26 -30.67
C ASP A 164 55.25 48.25 -31.82
N LYS A 165 55.84 48.08 -33.01
CA LYS A 165 55.68 48.98 -34.17
C LYS A 165 54.68 48.50 -35.22
N ASP A 166 54.34 47.20 -35.27
CA ASP A 166 53.41 46.59 -36.24
C ASP A 166 52.47 45.57 -35.55
N GLN A 167 51.87 45.97 -34.43
CA GLN A 167 51.01 45.11 -33.63
C GLN A 167 49.72 44.75 -34.38
N THR A 168 49.57 43.48 -34.76
CA THR A 168 48.29 42.91 -35.22
C THR A 168 47.59 42.22 -34.06
N PHE A 169 46.26 42.09 -34.11
CA PHE A 169 45.50 41.41 -33.05
C PHE A 169 44.75 40.20 -33.61
N CYS A 170 44.66 39.15 -32.79
CA CYS A 170 43.83 37.98 -33.04
C CYS A 170 42.94 37.68 -31.84
N ALA A 171 41.78 37.05 -32.04
CA ALA A 171 40.91 36.61 -30.97
C ALA A 171 40.77 35.09 -30.98
N ILE A 172 40.81 34.49 -29.79
CA ILE A 172 40.51 33.09 -29.55
C ILE A 172 39.09 32.99 -29.00
N ILE A 173 38.25 32.21 -29.66
CA ILE A 173 36.83 32.04 -29.36
C ILE A 173 36.63 30.65 -28.76
N LYS A 174 36.35 30.55 -27.47
CA LYS A 174 36.12 29.28 -26.78
C LYS A 174 34.64 28.91 -26.82
N PHE A 175 34.35 27.66 -27.18
CA PHE A 175 32.99 27.10 -27.19
C PHE A 175 32.81 26.07 -26.05
N ALA A 176 31.59 25.57 -25.87
CA ALA A 176 31.27 24.55 -24.87
C ALA A 176 32.09 23.27 -25.07
N LYS A 177 32.34 22.50 -24.00
CA LYS A 177 33.15 21.28 -24.09
C LYS A 177 32.41 20.09 -24.71
N ASP A 178 31.09 20.16 -24.76
CA ASP A 178 30.21 19.07 -25.19
C ASP A 178 29.99 19.06 -26.71
N TRP A 179 29.11 18.15 -27.16
CA TRP A 179 28.72 18.03 -28.56
C TRP A 179 27.99 19.28 -29.10
N SER A 180 27.36 20.07 -28.22
CA SER A 180 26.72 21.32 -28.61
C SER A 180 27.77 22.38 -28.95
N GLY A 181 28.86 22.42 -28.19
CA GLY A 181 30.01 23.28 -28.48
C GLY A 181 30.70 22.92 -29.79
N LEU A 182 30.84 21.64 -30.13
CA LEU A 182 31.38 21.23 -31.43
C LEU A 182 30.52 21.73 -32.58
N LYS A 183 29.19 21.56 -32.46
CA LYS A 183 28.22 22.02 -33.45
C LYS A 183 28.32 23.53 -33.66
N ASP A 184 28.43 24.29 -32.58
CA ASP A 184 28.57 25.74 -32.62
C ASP A 184 29.89 26.18 -33.26
N ALA A 185 30.98 25.51 -32.90
CA ALA A 185 32.31 25.79 -33.40
C ALA A 185 32.45 25.47 -34.91
N LEU A 186 31.83 24.38 -35.38
CA LEU A 186 31.74 24.06 -36.81
C LEU A 186 30.85 25.05 -37.57
N ALA A 187 29.75 25.53 -36.96
CA ALA A 187 28.91 26.56 -37.57
C ALA A 187 29.66 27.89 -37.72
N PHE A 188 30.50 28.24 -36.74
CA PHE A 188 31.41 29.37 -36.80
C PHE A 188 32.41 29.22 -37.96
N GLU A 189 33.13 28.11 -38.06
CA GLU A 189 34.10 27.88 -39.15
C GLU A 189 33.42 27.90 -40.54
N LYS A 190 32.26 27.25 -40.66
CA LYS A 190 31.48 27.24 -41.89
C LYS A 190 31.08 28.65 -42.34
N HIS A 191 30.76 29.55 -41.42
CA HIS A 191 30.41 30.93 -41.76
C HIS A 191 31.56 31.64 -42.48
N PHE A 192 32.77 31.57 -41.93
CA PHE A 192 33.94 32.20 -42.55
C PHE A 192 34.33 31.54 -43.87
N ILE A 193 34.20 30.22 -43.99
CA ILE A 193 34.46 29.51 -45.25
C ILE A 193 33.48 29.94 -46.36
N VAL A 194 32.17 30.03 -46.05
CA VAL A 194 31.15 30.41 -47.05
C VAL A 194 31.34 31.85 -47.54
N GLU A 195 31.74 32.76 -46.65
CA GLU A 195 32.01 34.17 -46.99
C GLU A 195 33.40 34.39 -47.62
N GLN A 196 34.18 33.32 -47.87
CA GLN A 196 35.56 33.37 -48.41
C GLN A 196 36.58 34.09 -47.51
N TYR A 197 36.38 33.98 -46.19
CA TYR A 197 37.25 34.48 -45.14
C TYR A 197 37.81 33.35 -44.25
N GLY A 198 37.96 32.15 -44.81
CA GLY A 198 38.52 31.00 -44.10
C GLY A 198 40.04 31.06 -43.98
N LYS A 199 40.63 30.07 -43.28
CA LYS A 199 42.10 29.92 -43.15
C LYS A 199 42.83 29.85 -44.51
N THR A 200 42.26 29.14 -45.46
CA THR A 200 42.83 28.98 -46.80
C THR A 200 42.84 30.30 -47.57
N ASP A 201 41.81 31.13 -47.39
CA ASP A 201 41.73 32.47 -47.95
C ASP A 201 42.71 33.42 -47.26
N TRP A 202 42.85 33.28 -45.93
CA TRP A 202 43.85 33.98 -45.16
C TRP A 202 45.28 33.65 -45.60
N ILE A 203 45.59 32.54 -46.29
CA ILE A 203 46.98 32.26 -46.68
C ILE A 203 47.34 32.85 -48.06
N LYS A 204 46.36 33.18 -48.92
CA LYS A 204 46.57 33.65 -50.31
C LYS A 204 47.36 34.97 -50.38
N ILE A 205 48.07 35.25 -51.48
CA ILE A 205 48.90 36.47 -51.61
C ILE A 205 48.04 37.75 -51.81
N ASN A 206 46.85 37.63 -52.40
CA ASN A 206 45.99 38.75 -52.77
C ASN A 206 44.82 38.94 -51.77
N ARG A 207 45.13 39.10 -50.48
CA ARG A 207 44.14 39.20 -49.39
C ARG A 207 43.51 40.58 -49.34
N ARG A 208 42.24 40.65 -48.95
CA ARG A 208 41.61 41.92 -48.55
C ARG A 208 42.16 42.31 -47.19
N LYS A 209 42.77 43.50 -47.10
CA LYS A 209 43.49 43.96 -45.90
C LYS A 209 42.58 44.33 -44.73
N ASP A 210 41.30 44.57 -44.97
CA ASP A 210 40.38 45.13 -43.97
C ASP A 210 39.36 44.13 -43.39
N ASP A 211 39.31 42.89 -43.89
CA ASP A 211 38.30 41.90 -43.47
C ASP A 211 38.81 40.95 -42.39
N LEU A 212 37.89 40.45 -41.53
CA LEU A 212 38.18 39.44 -40.51
C LEU A 212 38.20 38.04 -41.12
N TYR A 213 39.18 37.22 -40.71
CA TYR A 213 39.27 35.82 -41.14
C TYR A 213 39.14 34.90 -39.95
N GLY A 214 38.47 33.76 -40.13
CA GLY A 214 38.17 32.85 -39.02
C GLY A 214 38.18 31.37 -39.38
N TRP A 215 38.65 30.55 -38.47
CA TRP A 215 38.63 29.08 -38.59
C TRP A 215 38.66 28.41 -37.21
N LEU A 216 38.39 27.11 -37.18
CA LEU A 216 38.44 26.34 -35.95
C LEU A 216 39.87 25.79 -35.74
N ALA A 217 40.41 25.87 -34.52
CA ALA A 217 41.80 25.55 -34.23
C ALA A 217 42.09 24.05 -34.42
N ARG A 218 43.12 23.75 -35.21
CA ARG A 218 43.60 22.39 -35.48
C ARG A 218 45.02 22.18 -34.95
N SER A 219 45.57 21.00 -35.23
CA SER A 219 46.92 20.60 -34.83
C SER A 219 48.01 21.56 -35.31
N ASP A 220 47.89 22.16 -36.49
CA ASP A 220 48.85 23.12 -37.01
C ASP A 220 48.81 24.46 -36.25
N ASP A 221 47.61 24.94 -35.89
CA ASP A 221 47.45 26.13 -35.03
C ASP A 221 48.01 25.90 -33.62
N TYR A 222 47.70 24.73 -33.03
CA TYR A 222 48.17 24.33 -31.71
C TYR A 222 49.70 24.24 -31.62
N ASN A 223 50.33 23.75 -32.70
CA ASN A 223 51.78 23.61 -32.79
C ASN A 223 52.48 24.86 -33.34
N SER A 224 51.73 25.92 -33.68
CA SER A 224 52.31 27.15 -34.21
C SER A 224 53.23 27.84 -33.18
N SER A 225 54.30 28.45 -33.68
CA SER A 225 55.16 29.35 -32.90
C SER A 225 54.49 30.72 -32.81
N GLY A 226 54.32 31.24 -31.59
CA GLY A 226 53.75 32.55 -31.34
C GLY A 226 52.61 32.54 -30.31
N PRO A 227 51.99 33.70 -30.05
CA PRO A 227 50.98 33.86 -29.00
C PRO A 227 49.76 32.95 -29.15
N ILE A 228 49.34 32.68 -30.40
CA ILE A 228 48.19 31.81 -30.71
C ILE A 228 48.46 30.37 -30.25
N GLY A 229 49.52 29.74 -30.75
CA GLY A 229 49.86 28.37 -30.37
C GLY A 229 50.17 28.22 -28.88
N GLN A 230 50.81 29.22 -28.26
CA GLN A 230 51.03 29.23 -26.81
C GLN A 230 49.71 29.24 -26.03
N HIS A 231 48.79 30.14 -26.37
CA HIS A 231 47.50 30.22 -25.70
C HIS A 231 46.68 28.94 -25.85
N LEU A 232 46.69 28.32 -27.04
CA LEU A 232 45.99 27.06 -27.29
C LEU A 232 46.56 25.90 -26.46
N ARG A 233 47.88 25.83 -26.26
CA ARG A 233 48.52 24.82 -25.40
C ARG A 233 48.24 25.02 -23.91
N GLU A 234 48.14 26.26 -23.47
CA GLU A 234 47.82 26.59 -22.08
C GLU A 234 46.33 26.33 -21.74
N ASN A 235 45.44 26.38 -22.74
CA ASN A 235 43.99 26.36 -22.52
C ASN A 235 43.25 25.17 -23.14
N GLY A 236 43.95 24.24 -23.81
CA GLY A 236 43.35 23.05 -24.40
C GLY A 236 44.34 21.95 -24.77
N ASP A 237 43.78 20.80 -25.13
CA ASP A 237 44.49 19.60 -25.56
C ASP A 237 44.06 19.21 -26.97
N LEU A 238 44.95 18.56 -27.73
CA LEU A 238 44.57 17.95 -28.99
C LEU A 238 43.73 16.68 -28.76
N ARG A 239 42.53 16.63 -29.36
CA ARG A 239 41.58 15.51 -29.27
C ARG A 239 40.91 15.24 -30.63
N SER A 240 40.70 13.97 -30.96
CA SER A 240 39.83 13.55 -32.07
C SER A 240 38.38 13.43 -31.59
N VAL A 241 37.41 13.65 -32.49
CA VAL A 241 35.99 13.36 -32.23
C VAL A 241 35.81 11.91 -31.78
N GLY A 242 36.54 10.97 -32.41
CA GLY A 242 36.48 9.55 -32.06
C GLY A 242 37.03 9.24 -30.66
N ASP A 243 38.02 10.00 -30.17
CA ASP A 243 38.51 9.85 -28.78
C ASP A 243 37.41 10.25 -27.78
N LEU A 244 36.80 11.42 -27.99
CA LEU A 244 35.75 11.94 -27.11
C LEU A 244 34.48 11.07 -27.13
N GLU A 245 34.12 10.50 -28.29
CA GLU A 245 33.03 9.52 -28.40
C GLU A 245 33.31 8.25 -27.59
N ARG A 246 34.53 7.69 -27.69
CA ARG A 246 34.91 6.49 -26.96
C ARG A 246 34.92 6.71 -25.45
N GLU A 247 35.45 7.85 -24.99
CA GLU A 247 35.45 8.22 -23.56
C GLU A 247 34.01 8.35 -23.04
N GLY A 248 33.14 9.04 -23.78
CA GLY A 248 31.71 9.19 -23.45
C GLY A 248 30.96 7.86 -23.39
N MET A 249 31.22 6.96 -24.35
CA MET A 249 30.64 5.62 -24.37
C MET A 249 31.12 4.79 -23.18
N GLN A 250 32.42 4.79 -22.88
CA GLN A 250 32.98 4.06 -21.75
C GLN A 250 32.40 4.53 -20.41
N GLU A 251 32.20 5.83 -20.24
CA GLU A 251 31.61 6.40 -19.04
C GLU A 251 30.13 6.02 -18.91
N THR A 252 29.40 6.00 -20.02
CA THR A 252 28.01 5.53 -20.06
C THR A 252 27.91 4.04 -19.72
N ASP A 253 28.79 3.22 -20.28
CA ASP A 253 28.83 1.77 -20.02
C ASP A 253 29.12 1.46 -18.54
N LYS A 254 30.02 2.22 -17.89
CA LYS A 254 30.27 2.10 -16.45
C LYS A 254 29.01 2.36 -15.62
N ARG A 255 28.26 3.41 -15.97
CA ARG A 255 26.99 3.76 -15.29
C ARG A 255 25.92 2.70 -15.52
N VAL A 256 25.77 2.24 -16.76
CA VAL A 256 24.84 1.16 -17.12
C VAL A 256 25.17 -0.11 -16.34
N ALA A 257 26.44 -0.50 -16.26
CA ALA A 257 26.88 -1.66 -15.50
C ALA A 257 26.63 -1.51 -13.98
N HIS A 258 26.78 -0.31 -13.43
CA HIS A 258 26.45 -0.02 -12.03
C HIS A 258 24.96 -0.23 -11.76
N TYR A 259 24.09 0.37 -12.56
CA TYR A 259 22.63 0.22 -12.38
C TYR A 259 22.15 -1.21 -12.65
N ALA A 260 22.72 -1.90 -13.64
CA ALA A 260 22.41 -3.31 -13.89
C ALA A 260 22.71 -4.19 -12.68
N ARG A 261 23.85 -3.97 -12.01
CA ARG A 261 24.17 -4.68 -10.75
C ARG A 261 23.18 -4.35 -9.64
N GLN A 262 22.82 -3.08 -9.48
CA GLN A 262 21.87 -2.65 -8.44
C GLN A 262 20.49 -3.27 -8.66
N ILE A 263 19.98 -3.26 -9.89
CA ILE A 263 18.73 -3.93 -10.27
C ILE A 263 18.81 -5.43 -9.98
N GLY A 264 19.93 -6.08 -10.31
CA GLY A 264 20.14 -7.50 -10.01
C GLY A 264 20.04 -7.82 -8.51
N VAL A 265 20.68 -7.01 -7.65
CA VAL A 265 20.60 -7.16 -6.19
C VAL A 265 19.18 -6.94 -5.68
N THR A 266 18.49 -5.90 -6.16
CA THR A 266 17.10 -5.63 -5.77
C THR A 266 16.16 -6.76 -6.19
N ASN A 267 16.28 -7.27 -7.41
CA ASN A 267 15.46 -8.38 -7.90
C ASN A 267 15.68 -9.67 -7.10
N TYR A 268 16.92 -9.96 -6.71
CA TYR A 268 17.24 -11.09 -5.84
C TYR A 268 16.56 -10.94 -4.48
N HIS A 269 16.66 -9.75 -3.86
CA HIS A 269 16.04 -9.49 -2.58
C HIS A 269 14.51 -9.58 -2.64
N MET A 270 13.89 -9.09 -3.71
CA MET A 270 12.44 -9.22 -3.94
C MET A 270 12.02 -10.68 -4.03
N SER A 271 12.75 -11.51 -4.78
CA SER A 271 12.47 -12.94 -4.90
C SER A 271 12.58 -13.67 -3.54
N GLU A 272 13.55 -13.28 -2.71
CA GLU A 272 13.71 -13.83 -1.36
C GLU A 272 12.52 -13.47 -0.44
N LEU A 273 12.05 -12.21 -0.51
CA LEU A 273 10.89 -11.75 0.25
C LEU A 273 9.60 -12.47 -0.19
N GLU A 274 9.40 -12.66 -1.49
CA GLU A 274 8.26 -13.42 -2.03
C GLU A 274 8.26 -14.86 -1.50
N LEU A 275 9.42 -15.53 -1.50
CA LEU A 275 9.56 -16.88 -0.95
C LEU A 275 9.20 -16.93 0.53
N ARG A 276 9.72 -15.99 1.35
CA ARG A 276 9.42 -15.92 2.78
C ARG A 276 7.93 -15.63 3.02
N ASN A 277 7.33 -14.77 2.21
CA ASN A 277 5.91 -14.46 2.32
C ASN A 277 5.05 -15.70 2.05
N ASN A 278 5.36 -16.45 0.99
CA ASN A 278 4.68 -17.71 0.67
C ASN A 278 4.83 -18.75 1.79
N GLN A 279 6.03 -18.87 2.38
CA GLN A 279 6.27 -19.75 3.53
C GLN A 279 5.45 -19.33 4.76
N ASN A 280 5.32 -18.03 5.01
CA ASN A 280 4.55 -17.50 6.12
C ASN A 280 3.04 -17.68 5.91
N ALA A 281 2.55 -17.49 4.69
CA ALA A 281 1.16 -17.78 4.33
C ALA A 281 0.80 -19.25 4.62
N MET A 282 1.63 -20.20 4.17
CA MET A 282 1.44 -21.63 4.45
C MET A 282 1.51 -21.98 5.95
N LYS A 283 2.27 -21.24 6.75
CA LYS A 283 2.29 -21.42 8.22
C LYS A 283 1.02 -20.88 8.85
N LEU A 284 0.54 -19.72 8.39
CA LEU A 284 -0.68 -19.11 8.87
C LEU A 284 -1.90 -20.00 8.57
N ASP A 285 -2.01 -20.51 7.34
CA ASP A 285 -3.09 -21.41 6.95
C ASP A 285 -3.13 -22.66 7.83
N ARG A 286 -1.98 -23.29 8.09
CA ARG A 286 -1.90 -24.44 9.00
C ARG A 286 -2.36 -24.12 10.42
N MET A 287 -2.00 -22.96 10.95
CA MET A 287 -2.45 -22.53 12.28
C MET A 287 -3.95 -22.24 12.31
N MET A 288 -4.50 -21.66 11.24
CA MET A 288 -5.94 -21.42 11.13
C MET A 288 -6.71 -22.75 11.09
N GLU A 289 -6.27 -23.71 10.29
CA GLU A 289 -6.87 -25.06 10.25
C GLU A 289 -6.81 -25.75 11.62
N GLU A 290 -5.70 -25.65 12.34
CA GLU A 290 -5.57 -26.23 13.68
C GLU A 290 -6.52 -25.56 14.68
N ASN A 291 -6.63 -24.23 14.64
CA ASN A 291 -7.55 -23.48 15.48
C ASN A 291 -9.02 -23.86 15.20
N ASP A 292 -9.40 -23.99 13.93
CA ASP A 292 -10.74 -24.41 13.53
C ASP A 292 -11.05 -25.83 14.03
N ARG A 293 -10.10 -26.77 13.92
CA ARG A 293 -10.24 -28.12 14.49
C ARG A 293 -10.41 -28.10 16.00
N LEU A 294 -9.68 -27.25 16.72
CA LEU A 294 -9.81 -27.10 18.17
C LEU A 294 -11.17 -26.52 18.56
N ILE A 295 -11.64 -25.48 17.85
CA ILE A 295 -12.95 -24.87 18.06
C ILE A 295 -14.06 -25.89 17.81
N GLU A 296 -13.99 -26.65 16.72
CA GLU A 296 -14.97 -27.69 16.41
C GLU A 296 -14.99 -28.78 17.48
N GLY A 297 -13.81 -29.26 17.89
CA GLY A 297 -13.70 -30.25 18.97
C GLY A 297 -14.23 -29.75 20.32
N HIS A 298 -14.04 -28.46 20.64
CA HIS A 298 -14.61 -27.84 21.84
C HIS A 298 -16.14 -27.75 21.76
N ASN A 299 -16.67 -27.28 20.62
CA ASN A 299 -18.10 -27.15 20.38
C ASN A 299 -18.81 -28.52 20.48
N GLU A 300 -18.20 -29.59 19.97
CA GLU A 300 -18.77 -30.93 20.06
C GLU A 300 -18.82 -31.45 21.51
N LYS A 301 -17.79 -31.16 22.32
CA LYS A 301 -17.81 -31.46 23.76
C LYS A 301 -18.95 -30.72 24.48
N ILE A 302 -19.19 -29.45 24.16
CA ILE A 302 -20.30 -28.67 24.72
C ILE A 302 -21.63 -29.31 24.34
N ARG A 303 -21.84 -29.64 23.07
CA ARG A 303 -23.09 -30.29 22.59
C ARG A 303 -23.33 -31.61 23.32
N LYS A 304 -22.30 -32.44 23.47
CA LYS A 304 -22.40 -33.72 24.20
C LYS A 304 -22.76 -33.52 25.66
N MET A 305 -22.16 -32.53 26.32
CA MET A 305 -22.46 -32.18 27.71
C MET A 305 -23.91 -31.71 27.88
N GLN A 306 -24.37 -30.80 27.02
CA GLN A 306 -25.76 -30.31 27.01
C GLN A 306 -26.75 -31.45 26.76
N LYS A 307 -26.49 -32.32 25.77
CA LYS A 307 -27.36 -33.47 25.46
C LYS A 307 -27.47 -34.42 26.66
N ASN A 308 -26.36 -34.67 27.35
CA ASN A 308 -26.35 -35.49 28.56
C ASN A 308 -27.14 -34.83 29.70
N ALA A 309 -26.95 -33.53 29.93
CA ALA A 309 -27.69 -32.77 30.94
C ALA A 309 -29.20 -32.77 30.67
N CYS A 310 -29.63 -32.53 29.43
CA CYS A 310 -31.03 -32.60 29.02
C CYS A 310 -31.63 -33.99 29.23
N ARG A 311 -30.89 -35.05 28.89
CA ARG A 311 -31.34 -36.43 29.12
C ARG A 311 -31.53 -36.73 30.60
N SER A 312 -30.60 -36.31 31.46
CA SER A 312 -30.70 -36.49 32.91
C SER A 312 -31.87 -35.69 33.48
N SER A 313 -32.05 -34.44 33.07
CA SER A 313 -33.16 -33.60 33.51
C SER A 313 -34.51 -34.19 33.11
N ARG A 314 -34.63 -34.70 31.88
CA ARG A 314 -35.86 -35.36 31.40
C ARG A 314 -36.24 -36.56 32.25
N LYS A 315 -35.28 -37.43 32.58
CA LYS A 315 -35.53 -38.59 33.47
C LYS A 315 -36.05 -38.16 34.84
N ILE A 316 -35.48 -37.10 35.42
CA ILE A 316 -35.93 -36.57 36.72
C ILE A 316 -37.37 -36.06 36.62
N ILE A 317 -37.72 -35.36 35.54
CA ILE A 317 -39.07 -34.84 35.32
C ILE A 317 -40.06 -36.00 35.16
N GLU A 318 -39.74 -37.00 34.34
CA GLU A 318 -40.57 -38.18 34.13
C GLU A 318 -40.81 -38.95 35.44
N GLU A 319 -39.78 -39.11 36.27
CA GLU A 319 -39.89 -39.73 37.59
C GLU A 319 -40.76 -38.91 38.56
N ASN A 320 -40.58 -37.58 38.59
CA ASN A 320 -41.39 -36.69 39.43
C ASN A 320 -42.87 -36.76 39.04
N ILE A 321 -43.20 -36.77 37.75
CA ILE A 321 -44.59 -36.91 37.28
C ILE A 321 -45.20 -38.22 37.78
N ARG A 322 -44.45 -39.33 37.72
CA ARG A 322 -44.91 -40.64 38.21
C ARG A 322 -45.22 -40.59 39.71
N LEU A 323 -44.29 -40.04 40.51
CA LEU A 323 -44.45 -39.92 41.96
C LEU A 323 -45.64 -39.02 42.34
N TYR A 324 -45.86 -37.92 41.63
CA TYR A 324 -47.04 -37.08 41.86
C TYR A 324 -48.35 -37.85 41.60
N GLY A 325 -48.38 -38.70 40.58
CA GLY A 325 -49.52 -39.58 40.30
C GLY A 325 -49.79 -40.56 41.46
N GLU A 326 -48.74 -41.22 41.96
CA GLU A 326 -48.83 -42.14 43.10
C GLU A 326 -49.35 -41.40 44.36
N LEU A 327 -48.84 -40.20 44.65
CA LEU A 327 -49.23 -39.41 45.81
C LEU A 327 -50.71 -38.98 45.76
N GLU A 328 -51.19 -38.57 44.59
CA GLU A 328 -52.60 -38.20 44.39
C GLU A 328 -53.54 -39.40 44.58
N THR A 329 -53.13 -40.60 44.16
CA THR A 329 -53.93 -41.82 44.42
C THR A 329 -54.02 -42.14 45.91
N SER A 330 -52.89 -42.07 46.63
CA SER A 330 -52.87 -42.29 48.08
C SER A 330 -53.71 -41.27 48.84
N LYS A 331 -53.68 -39.99 48.42
CA LYS A 331 -54.51 -38.94 49.02
C LYS A 331 -56.00 -39.25 48.90
N LYS A 332 -56.48 -39.66 47.71
CA LYS A 332 -57.88 -40.05 47.51
C LYS A 332 -58.30 -41.24 48.36
N GLU A 333 -57.39 -42.18 48.63
CA GLU A 333 -57.66 -43.30 49.54
C GLU A 333 -57.79 -42.84 50.99
N ILE A 334 -56.93 -41.94 51.44
CA ILE A 334 -57.02 -41.34 52.79
C ILE A 334 -58.33 -40.57 52.95
N ASP A 335 -58.70 -39.75 51.97
CA ASP A 335 -59.94 -38.97 52.00
C ASP A 335 -61.17 -39.88 52.09
N LYS A 336 -61.20 -41.00 51.35
CA LYS A 336 -62.27 -42.01 51.48
C LYS A 336 -62.35 -42.62 52.88
N LYS A 337 -61.20 -42.95 53.48
CA LYS A 337 -61.16 -43.49 54.86
C LYS A 337 -61.64 -42.45 55.87
N ARG A 338 -61.28 -41.17 55.68
CA ARG A 338 -61.73 -40.06 56.51
C ARG A 338 -63.25 -39.93 56.48
N GLU A 339 -63.87 -39.94 55.30
CA GLU A 339 -65.34 -39.91 55.17
C GLU A 339 -66.03 -41.11 55.83
N GLN A 340 -65.41 -42.30 55.79
CA GLN A 340 -65.94 -43.49 56.48
C GLN A 340 -65.91 -43.34 58.00
N LEU A 341 -64.82 -42.79 58.55
CA LEU A 341 -64.68 -42.54 59.98
C LEU A 341 -65.61 -41.44 60.47
N GLU A 342 -65.80 -40.38 59.70
CA GLU A 342 -66.73 -39.27 60.02
C GLU A 342 -68.18 -39.78 60.11
N LYS A 343 -68.60 -40.66 59.19
CA LYS A 343 -69.90 -41.36 59.24
C LYS A 343 -70.06 -42.31 60.44
N LEU A 344 -68.97 -42.88 60.94
CA LEU A 344 -68.99 -43.74 62.14
C LEU A 344 -69.03 -42.91 63.43
N ALA A 345 -68.39 -41.73 63.44
CA ALA A 345 -68.37 -40.81 64.58
C ALA A 345 -69.74 -40.14 64.84
N GLU A 346 -70.54 -39.93 63.80
CA GLU A 346 -71.92 -39.39 63.93
C GLU A 346 -72.90 -40.38 64.61
N LYS A 347 -72.54 -41.66 64.76
CA LYS A 347 -73.37 -42.72 65.40
C LYS A 347 -72.86 -43.14 66.79
N GLY A 348 -73.13 -42.29 67.79
CA GLY A 348 -73.58 -42.74 69.12
C GLY A 348 -72.53 -43.08 70.22
N ASN A 349 -72.83 -42.60 71.43
CA ASN A 349 -72.03 -42.74 72.65
C ASN A 349 -72.49 -43.94 73.52
N THR A 350 -71.62 -44.94 73.70
CA THR A 350 -71.55 -45.85 74.87
C THR A 350 -70.30 -46.73 74.73
N ASN A 351 -69.28 -46.44 75.54
CA ASN A 351 -68.58 -47.41 76.43
C ASN A 351 -67.23 -46.86 76.88
N ARG A 352 -66.95 -47.00 78.18
CA ARG A 352 -65.68 -46.68 78.83
C ARG A 352 -64.53 -47.58 78.35
N GLU A 353 -64.82 -48.74 77.78
CA GLU A 353 -63.89 -49.55 76.96
C GLU A 353 -63.57 -48.93 75.60
N LYS A 354 -64.51 -48.20 74.97
CA LYS A 354 -64.21 -47.40 73.77
C LYS A 354 -63.38 -46.17 74.08
N LEU A 355 -63.41 -45.65 75.31
CA LEU A 355 -62.54 -44.55 75.73
C LEU A 355 -61.10 -45.00 75.97
N GLU A 356 -60.89 -46.17 76.59
CA GLU A 356 -59.54 -46.76 76.74
C GLU A 356 -59.03 -47.32 75.40
N ALA A 357 -59.88 -47.93 74.57
CA ALA A 357 -59.53 -48.27 73.19
C ALA A 357 -59.26 -47.01 72.34
N ALA A 358 -60.01 -45.92 72.54
CA ALA A 358 -59.73 -44.63 71.89
C ALA A 358 -58.49 -43.94 72.46
N LYS A 359 -58.05 -44.20 73.70
CA LYS A 359 -56.75 -43.71 74.22
C LYS A 359 -55.60 -44.54 73.67
N GLU A 360 -55.75 -45.86 73.56
CA GLU A 360 -54.79 -46.76 72.92
C GLU A 360 -54.69 -46.47 71.41
N GLU A 361 -55.82 -46.21 70.74
CA GLU A 361 -55.92 -45.80 69.34
C GLU A 361 -55.43 -44.37 69.15
N ASN A 362 -55.76 -43.42 70.03
CA ASN A 362 -55.17 -42.07 70.00
C ASN A 362 -53.68 -42.11 70.31
N ALA A 363 -53.17 -43.05 71.12
CA ALA A 363 -51.73 -43.26 71.30
C ALA A 363 -51.07 -43.89 70.06
N LYS A 364 -51.75 -44.79 69.35
CA LYS A 364 -51.31 -45.33 68.05
C LYS A 364 -51.38 -44.27 66.96
N ASP A 365 -52.39 -43.42 66.95
CA ASP A 365 -52.57 -42.28 66.07
C ASP A 365 -51.55 -41.19 66.39
N ASN A 366 -51.20 -40.97 67.66
CA ASN A 366 -50.14 -40.03 68.03
C ASN A 366 -48.75 -40.57 67.63
N ARG A 367 -48.56 -41.91 67.68
CA ARG A 367 -47.36 -42.56 67.09
C ARG A 367 -47.36 -42.47 65.56
N LEU A 368 -48.50 -42.66 64.90
CA LEU A 368 -48.65 -42.49 63.45
C LEU A 368 -48.49 -41.04 63.03
N LEU A 369 -48.97 -40.10 63.83
CA LEU A 369 -48.83 -38.66 63.64
C LEU A 369 -47.38 -38.25 63.85
N SER A 370 -46.68 -38.82 64.84
CA SER A 370 -45.24 -38.68 65.02
C SER A 370 -44.48 -39.23 63.82
N LEU A 371 -44.85 -40.41 63.31
CA LEU A 371 -44.28 -41.00 62.09
C LEU A 371 -44.57 -40.15 60.85
N ALA A 372 -45.79 -39.62 60.72
CA ALA A 372 -46.19 -38.76 59.61
C ALA A 372 -45.48 -37.41 59.68
N THR A 373 -45.28 -36.87 60.88
CA THR A 373 -44.51 -35.65 61.11
C THR A 373 -43.03 -35.87 60.78
N GLN A 374 -42.47 -37.03 61.15
CA GLN A 374 -41.11 -37.43 60.78
C GLN A 374 -40.96 -37.61 59.27
N LYS A 375 -41.92 -38.26 58.62
CA LYS A 375 -41.92 -38.47 57.17
C LYS A 375 -42.08 -37.16 56.41
N LYS A 376 -42.93 -36.24 56.90
CA LYS A 376 -43.04 -34.88 56.39
C LYS A 376 -41.71 -34.13 56.55
N LYS A 377 -41.04 -34.27 57.69
CA LYS A 377 -39.71 -33.69 57.92
C LYS A 377 -38.67 -34.25 56.96
N GLU A 378 -38.71 -35.55 56.64
CA GLU A 378 -37.85 -36.17 55.64
C GLU A 378 -38.11 -35.69 54.21
N GLU A 379 -39.38 -35.44 53.87
CA GLU A 379 -39.74 -34.87 52.57
C GLU A 379 -39.39 -33.39 52.47
N ASP A 380 -39.60 -32.62 53.53
CA ASP A 380 -39.17 -31.22 53.62
C ASP A 380 -37.63 -31.14 53.50
N ASP A 381 -36.88 -32.07 54.11
CA ASP A 381 -35.42 -32.18 53.94
C ASP A 381 -35.01 -32.58 52.51
N LYS A 382 -35.78 -33.44 51.83
CA LYS A 382 -35.56 -33.76 50.41
C LYS A 382 -35.84 -32.54 49.53
N LEU A 383 -36.91 -31.80 49.80
CA LEU A 383 -37.26 -30.56 49.11
C LEU A 383 -36.18 -29.50 49.32
N LEU A 384 -35.65 -29.38 50.54
CA LEU A 384 -34.56 -28.46 50.88
C LEU A 384 -33.29 -28.80 50.08
N ARG A 385 -32.92 -30.08 50.01
CA ARG A 385 -31.80 -30.55 49.17
C ARG A 385 -32.02 -30.30 47.68
N LEU A 386 -33.26 -30.39 47.19
CA LEU A 386 -33.60 -30.05 45.80
C LEU A 386 -33.51 -28.54 45.54
N LEU A 387 -33.97 -27.71 46.48
CA LEU A 387 -33.84 -26.26 46.43
C LEU A 387 -32.37 -25.82 46.44
N GLU A 388 -31.51 -26.46 47.24
CA GLU A 388 -30.06 -26.22 47.21
C GLU A 388 -29.46 -26.60 45.85
N LYS A 389 -29.81 -27.76 45.29
CA LYS A 389 -29.39 -28.16 43.94
C LYS A 389 -29.88 -27.16 42.88
N GLN A 390 -31.10 -26.66 43.00
CA GLN A 390 -31.65 -25.64 42.08
C GLN A 390 -30.92 -24.31 42.22
N LYS A 391 -30.55 -23.88 43.44
CA LYS A 391 -29.72 -22.69 43.66
C LYS A 391 -28.34 -22.81 43.01
N VAL A 392 -27.69 -23.97 43.13
CA VAL A 392 -26.41 -24.25 42.48
C VAL A 392 -26.56 -24.22 40.95
N LEU A 393 -27.62 -24.83 40.41
CA LEU A 393 -27.90 -24.82 38.98
C LEU A 393 -28.19 -23.41 38.45
N HIS A 394 -28.95 -22.62 39.21
CA HIS A 394 -29.24 -21.22 38.88
C HIS A 394 -27.96 -20.37 38.93
N SER A 395 -27.11 -20.57 39.94
CA SER A 395 -25.80 -19.94 40.03
C SER A 395 -24.92 -20.30 38.83
N TYR A 396 -24.86 -21.58 38.46
CA TYR A 396 -24.13 -22.04 37.28
C TYR A 396 -24.68 -21.43 35.98
N TYR A 397 -26.00 -21.33 35.84
CA TYR A 397 -26.65 -20.71 34.68
C TYR A 397 -26.34 -19.20 34.59
N LEU A 398 -26.34 -18.48 35.72
CA LEU A 398 -25.95 -17.07 35.77
C LEU A 398 -24.47 -16.87 35.42
N ILE A 399 -23.58 -17.76 35.88
CA ILE A 399 -22.16 -17.75 35.50
C ILE A 399 -22.02 -18.00 33.99
N CYS A 400 -22.76 -18.96 33.43
CA CYS A 400 -22.76 -19.24 32.00
C CYS A 400 -23.24 -18.05 31.16
N ILE A 401 -24.34 -17.40 31.56
CA ILE A 401 -24.83 -16.17 30.89
C ILE A 401 -23.78 -15.06 30.98
N SER A 402 -23.14 -14.91 32.13
CA SER A 402 -22.10 -13.89 32.34
C SER A 402 -20.87 -14.15 31.46
N LEU A 403 -20.45 -15.40 31.33
CA LEU A 403 -19.36 -15.81 30.44
C LEU A 403 -19.71 -15.59 28.97
N VAL A 404 -20.90 -16.01 28.53
CA VAL A 404 -21.37 -15.77 27.15
C VAL A 404 -21.41 -14.27 26.85
N LYS A 405 -21.92 -13.46 27.78
CA LYS A 405 -21.96 -12.00 27.65
C LYS A 405 -20.55 -11.41 27.57
N PHE A 406 -19.61 -11.88 28.39
CA PHE A 406 -18.21 -11.49 28.36
C PHE A 406 -17.56 -11.81 27.00
N PHE A 407 -17.72 -13.03 26.50
CA PHE A 407 -17.20 -13.44 25.18
C PHE A 407 -17.82 -12.63 24.04
N LEU A 408 -19.13 -12.40 24.06
CA LEU A 408 -19.80 -11.58 23.04
C LEU A 408 -19.26 -10.14 23.02
N THR A 409 -19.06 -9.54 24.21
CA THR A 409 -18.49 -8.20 24.31
C THR A 409 -17.02 -8.14 23.88
N SER A 410 -16.23 -9.19 24.18
CA SER A 410 -14.83 -9.29 23.76
C SER A 410 -14.73 -9.46 22.24
N TRP A 411 -15.58 -10.28 21.64
CA TRP A 411 -15.62 -10.48 20.19
C TRP A 411 -16.00 -9.19 19.46
N LYS A 412 -17.02 -8.47 19.96
CA LYS A 412 -17.40 -7.16 19.43
C LYS A 412 -16.28 -6.13 19.54
N LEU A 413 -15.53 -6.13 20.66
CA LEU A 413 -14.37 -5.26 20.83
C LEU A 413 -13.24 -5.59 19.84
N GLN A 414 -13.02 -6.88 19.55
CA GLN A 414 -12.02 -7.33 18.60
C GLN A 414 -12.35 -6.83 17.17
N GLN A 415 -13.61 -6.96 16.76
CA GLN A 415 -14.08 -6.49 15.46
C GLN A 415 -13.93 -4.96 15.32
N GLU A 416 -14.32 -4.20 16.34
CA GLU A 416 -14.13 -2.74 16.36
C GLU A 416 -12.65 -2.34 16.32
N LYS A 417 -11.75 -3.13 16.92
CA LYS A 417 -10.31 -2.90 16.86
C LYS A 417 -9.77 -3.15 15.44
N GLU A 418 -10.21 -4.20 14.77
CA GLU A 418 -9.82 -4.51 13.39
C GLU A 418 -10.29 -3.42 12.42
N ASP A 419 -11.52 -2.95 12.55
CA ASP A 419 -12.04 -1.82 11.77
C ASP A 419 -11.25 -0.52 12.02
N ALA A 420 -10.84 -0.28 13.26
CA ALA A 420 -10.00 0.87 13.61
C ALA A 420 -8.58 0.74 13.01
N LEU A 421 -7.98 -0.45 13.03
CA LEU A 421 -6.68 -0.73 12.41
C LEU A 421 -6.72 -0.53 10.89
N LYS A 422 -7.79 -0.99 10.24
CA LYS A 422 -7.97 -0.79 8.80
C LYS A 422 -8.04 0.69 8.43
N LYS A 423 -8.82 1.48 9.20
CA LYS A 423 -8.87 2.93 9.03
C LYS A 423 -7.50 3.59 9.24
N LEU A 424 -6.72 3.15 10.23
CA LEU A 424 -5.36 3.67 10.45
C LEU A 424 -4.45 3.42 9.25
N TYR A 425 -4.51 2.23 8.66
CA TYR A 425 -3.74 1.89 7.47
C TYR A 425 -4.10 2.78 6.26
N ASP A 426 -5.40 2.95 5.99
CA ASP A 426 -5.86 3.80 4.89
C ASP A 426 -5.38 5.26 5.05
N LEU A 427 -5.31 5.75 6.28
CA LEU A 427 -4.86 7.10 6.59
C LEU A 427 -3.35 7.28 6.50
N GLU A 428 -2.58 6.25 6.86
CA GLU A 428 -1.13 6.23 6.67
C GLU A 428 -0.79 6.33 5.18
N MET A 429 -1.50 5.58 4.33
CA MET A 429 -1.40 5.73 2.87
C MET A 429 -1.76 7.14 2.38
N GLN A 430 -2.82 7.75 2.91
CA GLN A 430 -3.19 9.13 2.54
C GLN A 430 -2.11 10.13 2.97
N LEU A 431 -1.50 9.95 4.14
CA LEU A 431 -0.41 10.81 4.61
C LEU A 431 0.82 10.68 3.71
N ASP A 432 1.23 9.46 3.37
CA ASP A 432 2.35 9.23 2.46
C ASP A 432 2.10 9.83 1.07
N SER A 433 0.85 9.75 0.59
CA SER A 433 0.44 10.39 -0.66
C SER A 433 0.52 11.92 -0.58
N LYS A 434 0.13 12.52 0.55
CA LYS A 434 0.24 13.97 0.79
C LYS A 434 1.71 14.41 0.82
N GLN A 435 2.57 13.67 1.54
CA GLN A 435 4.01 13.97 1.60
C GLN A 435 4.66 13.91 0.22
N LYS A 436 4.24 12.96 -0.63
CA LYS A 436 4.70 12.90 -2.01
C LYS A 436 4.27 14.13 -2.82
N LEU A 437 3.02 14.55 -2.70
CA LEU A 437 2.52 15.76 -3.37
C LEU A 437 3.26 17.02 -2.91
N GLU A 438 3.60 17.15 -1.62
CA GLU A 438 4.40 18.27 -1.11
C GLU A 438 5.80 18.33 -1.75
N LEU A 439 6.47 17.18 -1.90
CA LEU A 439 7.76 17.09 -2.57
C LEU A 439 7.66 17.46 -4.05
N ASP A 440 6.63 16.97 -4.76
CA ASP A 440 6.40 17.28 -6.17
C ASP A 440 6.14 18.79 -6.36
N ILE A 441 5.35 19.43 -5.47
CA ILE A 441 5.09 20.88 -5.49
C ILE A 441 6.39 21.67 -5.31
N GLU A 442 7.24 21.33 -4.33
CA GLU A 442 8.51 22.03 -4.13
C GLU A 442 9.50 21.82 -5.28
N GLN A 443 9.52 20.62 -5.87
CA GLN A 443 10.32 20.35 -7.07
C GLN A 443 9.84 21.20 -8.27
N LEU A 444 8.53 21.31 -8.48
CA LEU A 444 7.95 22.14 -9.53
C LEU A 444 8.23 23.63 -9.30
N LYS A 445 8.14 24.13 -8.06
CA LYS A 445 8.52 25.50 -7.72
C LYS A 445 10.00 25.78 -8.02
N GLY A 446 10.90 24.89 -7.61
CA GLY A 446 12.33 25.01 -7.89
C GLY A 446 12.63 25.02 -9.39
N ASN A 447 11.97 24.16 -10.17
CA ASN A 447 12.10 24.16 -11.63
C ASN A 447 11.61 25.48 -12.26
N LEU A 448 10.49 26.03 -11.80
CA LEU A 448 9.97 27.32 -12.27
C LEU A 448 10.91 28.48 -11.92
N GLU A 449 11.51 28.46 -10.73
CA GLU A 449 12.48 29.48 -10.30
C GLU A 449 13.76 29.44 -11.12
N VAL A 450 14.25 28.23 -11.44
CA VAL A 450 15.38 28.04 -12.37
C VAL A 450 15.01 28.53 -13.78
N MET A 451 13.81 28.20 -14.27
CA MET A 451 13.35 28.62 -15.60
C MET A 451 13.10 30.14 -15.69
N SER A 452 12.70 30.81 -14.61
CA SER A 452 12.52 32.28 -14.59
C SER A 452 13.84 33.03 -14.69
N HIS A 453 14.93 32.44 -14.21
CA HIS A 453 16.28 32.99 -14.30
C HIS A 453 16.95 32.73 -15.65
N MET A 454 16.38 31.86 -16.50
CA MET A 454 16.89 31.52 -17.82
C MET A 454 16.22 32.34 -18.95
N GLY A 455 16.36 33.67 -18.90
CA GLY A 455 16.29 34.61 -20.04
C GLY A 455 15.16 34.44 -21.09
N ASP A 456 14.30 35.46 -21.19
CA ASP A 456 13.09 35.52 -22.01
C ASP A 456 13.37 35.48 -23.55
N ALA A 457 13.41 34.29 -24.17
CA ALA A 457 13.50 34.20 -25.66
C ALA A 457 13.01 32.92 -26.37
N ASP A 458 12.45 31.90 -25.69
CA ASP A 458 11.98 30.67 -26.39
C ASP A 458 10.49 30.41 -26.21
N THR A 459 9.75 30.35 -27.32
CA THR A 459 8.30 30.05 -27.35
C THR A 459 8.00 28.64 -26.84
N ASN A 460 8.94 27.70 -27.01
CA ASN A 460 8.82 26.34 -26.50
C ASN A 460 9.00 26.29 -24.96
N LEU A 461 9.88 27.14 -24.41
CA LEU A 461 10.01 27.34 -22.96
C LEU A 461 8.74 27.97 -22.37
N LYS A 462 8.12 28.95 -23.05
CA LYS A 462 6.84 29.54 -22.61
C LYS A 462 5.70 28.52 -22.56
N LYS A 463 5.65 27.60 -23.53
CA LYS A 463 4.65 26.51 -23.51
C LYS A 463 4.88 25.54 -22.35
N LYS A 464 6.12 25.11 -22.11
CA LYS A 464 6.48 24.27 -20.96
C LYS A 464 6.25 24.97 -19.62
N LEU A 465 6.53 26.27 -19.53
CA LEU A 465 6.23 27.09 -18.36
C LEU A 465 4.73 27.12 -18.09
N GLY A 466 3.91 27.28 -19.12
CA GLY A 466 2.44 27.23 -19.01
C GLY A 466 1.91 25.86 -18.57
N GLU A 467 2.50 24.77 -19.07
CA GLU A 467 2.17 23.40 -18.64
C GLU A 467 2.53 23.17 -17.16
N LEU A 468 3.73 23.57 -16.73
CA LEU A 468 4.18 23.45 -15.34
C LEU A 468 3.38 24.34 -14.37
N LEU A 469 3.00 25.55 -14.79
CA LEU A 469 2.14 26.44 -13.99
C LEU A 469 0.76 25.84 -13.78
N LYS A 470 0.19 25.20 -14.82
CA LYS A 470 -1.11 24.54 -14.72
C LYS A 470 -1.05 23.33 -13.79
N GLU A 471 -0.01 22.49 -13.92
CA GLU A 471 0.19 21.33 -13.05
C GLU A 471 0.45 21.76 -11.60
N LEU A 472 1.18 22.84 -11.37
CA LEU A 472 1.39 23.41 -10.04
C LEU A 472 0.08 23.90 -9.41
N GLU A 473 -0.78 24.57 -10.18
CA GLU A 473 -2.07 25.06 -9.70
C GLU A 473 -3.00 23.89 -9.34
N GLU A 474 -3.11 22.88 -10.22
CA GLU A 474 -3.90 21.66 -9.96
C GLU A 474 -3.44 20.95 -8.67
N LYS A 475 -2.12 20.87 -8.44
CA LYS A 475 -1.54 20.26 -7.22
C LYS A 475 -1.80 21.11 -5.96
N LYS A 476 -1.84 22.43 -6.11
CA LYS A 476 -2.11 23.37 -5.01
C LYS A 476 -3.59 23.33 -4.61
N ASP A 477 -4.50 23.22 -5.58
CA ASP A 477 -5.93 23.01 -5.34
C ASP A 477 -6.22 21.68 -4.62
N GLU A 478 -5.53 20.60 -5.03
CA GLU A 478 -5.59 19.30 -4.35
C GLU A 478 -5.15 19.40 -2.87
N MET A 479 -4.08 20.15 -2.60
CA MET A 479 -3.56 20.39 -1.25
C MET A 479 -4.56 21.18 -0.39
N GLU A 480 -5.14 22.24 -0.95
CA GLU A 480 -6.10 23.10 -0.25
C GLU A 480 -7.39 22.35 0.09
N SER A 481 -7.82 21.43 -0.78
CA SER A 481 -8.92 20.50 -0.51
C SER A 481 -8.64 19.59 0.70
N ILE A 482 -7.43 19.01 0.76
CA ILE A 482 -6.99 18.16 1.87
C ILE A 482 -6.89 18.96 3.18
N ASP A 483 -6.40 20.19 3.14
CA ASP A 483 -6.29 21.04 4.32
C ASP A 483 -7.65 21.51 4.85
N SER A 484 -8.60 21.81 3.96
CA SER A 484 -10.00 22.09 4.32
C SER A 484 -10.68 20.89 5.01
N LEU A 485 -10.44 19.67 4.50
CA LEU A 485 -10.89 18.43 5.12
C LEU A 485 -10.30 18.28 6.53
N ASN A 486 -9.00 18.55 6.70
CA ASN A 486 -8.32 18.47 7.99
C ASN A 486 -8.88 19.48 9.00
N GLN A 487 -9.10 20.74 8.60
CA GLN A 487 -9.75 21.72 9.48
C GLN A 487 -11.15 21.26 9.92
N THR A 488 -11.92 20.66 9.01
CA THR A 488 -13.24 20.10 9.33
C THR A 488 -13.15 18.96 10.36
N LEU A 489 -12.15 18.09 10.24
CA LEU A 489 -11.90 17.00 11.19
C LEU A 489 -11.50 17.52 12.57
N ILE A 490 -10.69 18.57 12.65
CA ILE A 490 -10.31 19.25 13.91
C ILE A 490 -11.56 19.79 14.61
N ILE A 491 -12.44 20.47 13.87
CA ILE A 491 -13.69 21.00 14.42
C ILE A 491 -14.58 19.87 14.95
N LYS A 492 -14.68 18.75 14.21
CA LYS A 492 -15.44 17.56 14.66
C LYS A 492 -14.84 16.93 15.91
N GLU A 493 -13.52 16.80 16.00
CA GLU A 493 -12.82 16.27 17.17
C GLU A 493 -13.17 17.06 18.42
N ARG A 494 -13.02 18.39 18.37
CA ARG A 494 -13.35 19.29 19.49
C ARG A 494 -14.81 19.15 19.92
N ARG A 495 -15.74 19.17 18.96
CA ARG A 495 -17.18 18.98 19.24
C ARG A 495 -17.46 17.64 19.93
N THR A 496 -16.88 16.55 19.43
CA THR A 496 -17.07 15.22 20.04
C THR A 496 -16.45 15.10 21.43
N ASN A 497 -15.36 15.83 21.70
CA ASN A 497 -14.76 15.93 23.03
C ASN A 497 -15.68 16.68 23.99
N ASP A 498 -16.20 17.84 23.58
CA ASP A 498 -17.15 18.63 24.38
C ASP A 498 -18.40 17.81 24.72
N GLU A 499 -18.95 17.10 23.73
CA GLU A 499 -20.08 16.18 23.90
C GLU A 499 -19.79 15.01 24.83
N LEU A 500 -18.54 14.52 24.87
CA LEU A 500 -18.14 13.45 25.79
C LEU A 500 -18.01 13.98 27.22
N GLU A 501 -17.37 15.13 27.40
CA GLU A 501 -17.23 15.76 28.71
C GLU A 501 -18.61 16.09 29.30
N GLU A 502 -19.56 16.54 28.48
CA GLU A 502 -20.92 16.78 28.94
C GLU A 502 -21.63 15.48 29.37
N ALA A 503 -21.50 14.40 28.58
CA ALA A 503 -22.05 13.10 28.95
C ALA A 503 -21.43 12.54 30.26
N LYS A 504 -20.13 12.80 30.51
CA LYS A 504 -19.46 12.45 31.79
C LYS A 504 -20.07 13.20 32.97
N LYS A 505 -20.30 14.51 32.83
CA LYS A 505 -20.91 15.32 33.89
C LYS A 505 -22.33 14.82 34.21
N GLU A 506 -23.15 14.55 33.20
CA GLU A 506 -24.50 14.00 33.41
C GLU A 506 -24.47 12.67 34.16
N LEU A 507 -23.56 11.76 33.78
CA LEU A 507 -23.43 10.46 34.44
C LEU A 507 -23.03 10.60 35.92
N ILE A 508 -22.11 11.53 36.22
CA ILE A 508 -21.69 11.83 37.60
C ILE A 508 -22.87 12.36 38.42
N ILE A 509 -23.66 13.28 37.86
CA ILE A 509 -24.85 13.83 38.52
C ILE A 509 -25.88 12.73 38.80
N ASP A 510 -26.13 11.84 37.84
CA ASP A 510 -27.08 10.73 38.00
C ASP A 510 -26.62 9.71 39.05
N LEU A 511 -25.32 9.36 39.07
CA LEU A 511 -24.75 8.49 40.10
C LEU A 511 -24.85 9.11 41.50
N GLN A 512 -24.61 10.41 41.63
CA GLN A 512 -24.76 11.14 42.90
C GLN A 512 -26.22 11.18 43.39
N LYS A 513 -27.20 11.32 42.48
CA LYS A 513 -28.63 11.26 42.81
C LYS A 513 -29.05 9.88 43.31
N MET A 514 -28.59 8.80 42.65
CA MET A 514 -28.87 7.44 43.09
C MET A 514 -28.28 7.09 44.45
N SER A 515 -27.07 7.61 44.76
CA SER A 515 -26.44 7.42 46.08
C SER A 515 -27.24 8.03 47.23
N ARG A 516 -28.25 8.88 46.96
CA ARG A 516 -29.06 9.59 47.96
C ARG A 516 -30.49 9.04 48.13
N GLY A 517 -30.92 8.04 47.35
CA GLY A 517 -32.29 7.48 47.42
C GLY A 517 -32.38 6.09 48.07
N ARG A 518 -33.32 5.88 49.02
CA ARG A 518 -33.59 4.57 49.64
C ARG A 518 -34.37 3.64 48.70
N SER A 519 -33.76 2.49 48.41
CA SER A 519 -34.32 1.14 48.23
C SER A 519 -35.79 1.04 47.78
N HIS A 520 -36.04 1.05 46.46
CA HIS A 520 -37.01 0.16 45.74
C HIS A 520 -37.23 0.53 44.26
N ILE A 521 -36.66 1.62 43.73
CA ILE A 521 -36.77 2.05 42.31
C ILE A 521 -35.52 1.65 41.48
N VAL A 522 -34.77 0.64 41.92
CA VAL A 522 -33.39 0.37 41.44
C VAL A 522 -33.32 -0.21 40.01
N SER A 523 -34.35 -0.91 39.52
CA SER A 523 -34.28 -1.64 38.23
C SER A 523 -34.35 -0.74 36.98
N LYS A 524 -35.29 0.20 36.92
CA LYS A 524 -35.46 1.09 35.74
C LYS A 524 -34.35 2.13 35.62
N GLU A 525 -33.88 2.66 36.75
CA GLU A 525 -32.78 3.62 36.80
C GLU A 525 -31.44 2.96 36.43
N TRP A 526 -31.19 1.71 36.85
CA TRP A 526 -30.01 0.95 36.42
C TRP A 526 -29.96 0.68 34.93
N VAL A 527 -31.10 0.35 34.31
CA VAL A 527 -31.18 0.14 32.85
C VAL A 527 -30.91 1.45 32.10
N SER A 528 -31.42 2.58 32.61
CA SER A 528 -31.13 3.92 32.07
C SER A 528 -29.64 4.26 32.16
N LEU A 529 -29.01 4.04 33.31
CA LEU A 529 -27.57 4.23 33.51
C LEU A 529 -26.72 3.31 32.64
N THR A 530 -27.12 2.05 32.48
CA THR A 530 -26.39 1.09 31.63
C THR A 530 -26.42 1.55 30.16
N ARG A 531 -27.55 2.13 29.70
CA ARG A 531 -27.65 2.77 28.37
C ARG A 531 -26.76 4.01 28.27
N LYS A 532 -26.78 4.91 29.27
CA LYS A 532 -25.94 6.12 29.28
C LYS A 532 -24.44 5.78 29.30
N LEU A 533 -24.01 4.82 30.12
CA LEU A 533 -22.65 4.28 30.15
C LEU A 533 -22.21 3.70 28.80
N SER A 534 -23.11 2.97 28.12
CA SER A 534 -22.84 2.43 26.79
C SER A 534 -22.65 3.54 25.75
N LEU A 535 -23.49 4.58 25.79
CA LEU A 535 -23.37 5.75 24.92
C LEU A 535 -22.07 6.53 25.17
N LEU A 536 -21.67 6.66 26.43
CA LEU A 536 -20.48 7.38 26.86
C LEU A 536 -19.20 6.63 26.47
N LEU A 537 -19.20 5.29 26.57
CA LEU A 537 -18.12 4.44 26.04
C LEU A 537 -17.99 4.58 24.53
N ALA A 538 -19.11 4.67 23.79
CA ALA A 538 -19.09 4.90 22.34
C ALA A 538 -18.51 6.29 21.99
N LYS A 539 -18.95 7.36 22.68
CA LYS A 539 -18.39 8.72 22.49
C LYS A 539 -16.89 8.79 22.83
N ARG A 540 -16.44 8.11 23.88
CA ARG A 540 -15.02 8.05 24.26
C ARG A 540 -14.16 7.33 23.22
N ARG A 541 -14.71 6.32 22.54
CA ARG A 541 -14.04 5.63 21.42
C ARG A 541 -13.93 6.54 20.20
N GLN A 542 -15.01 7.25 19.83
CA GLN A 542 -14.98 8.25 18.75
C GLN A 542 -13.96 9.37 19.01
N GLN A 543 -13.93 9.92 20.23
CA GLN A 543 -12.96 10.95 20.60
C GLN A 543 -11.51 10.44 20.50
N LYS A 544 -11.22 9.23 21.01
CA LYS A 544 -9.87 8.65 20.91
C LYS A 544 -9.42 8.47 19.46
N MET A 545 -10.33 8.09 18.56
CA MET A 545 -10.05 7.94 17.13
C MET A 545 -9.70 9.29 16.49
N LEU A 546 -10.49 10.33 16.77
CA LEU A 546 -10.28 11.68 16.22
C LEU A 546 -9.04 12.38 16.81
N SER A 547 -8.76 12.19 18.11
CA SER A 547 -7.56 12.71 18.78
C SER A 547 -6.28 12.05 18.26
N TRP A 548 -6.32 10.74 17.94
CA TRP A 548 -5.19 10.05 17.31
C TRP A 548 -4.90 10.60 15.90
N HIS A 549 -5.93 10.84 15.11
CA HIS A 549 -5.83 11.53 13.82
C HIS A 549 -5.14 12.89 13.93
N PHE A 550 -5.55 13.70 14.90
CA PHE A 550 -4.98 15.02 15.14
C PHE A 550 -3.48 14.95 15.52
N CYS A 551 -3.12 13.99 16.39
CA CYS A 551 -1.74 13.76 16.77
C CYS A 551 -0.87 13.20 15.62
N ALA A 552 -1.41 12.33 14.78
CA ALA A 552 -0.70 11.79 13.62
C ALA A 552 -0.42 12.88 12.56
N GLN A 553 -1.37 13.79 12.32
CA GLN A 553 -1.22 14.89 11.36
C GLN A 553 -0.28 16.00 11.84
N ASN A 554 -0.29 16.34 13.14
CA ASN A 554 0.53 17.43 13.68
C ASN A 554 1.87 16.97 14.30
N GLY A 555 2.00 15.69 14.65
CA GLY A 555 3.17 15.14 15.34
C GLY A 555 4.42 15.01 14.47
N ARG A 556 4.29 14.90 13.14
CA ARG A 556 5.45 14.84 12.24
C ARG A 556 6.02 16.20 11.86
N MET A 557 5.23 17.28 11.88
CA MET A 557 5.74 18.65 11.59
C MET A 557 6.78 19.14 12.61
N ARG A 558 6.82 18.61 13.84
CA ARG A 558 7.85 18.96 14.84
C ARG A 558 9.12 18.11 14.79
N SER A 559 9.12 16.98 14.08
CA SER A 559 10.28 16.08 14.04
C SER A 559 11.34 16.48 13.00
N GLY A 560 11.03 17.43 12.11
CA GLY A 560 11.99 17.99 11.14
C GLY A 560 12.92 19.06 11.72
N ASN A 561 12.79 19.43 13.00
CA ASN A 561 13.59 20.51 13.59
C ASN A 561 13.88 20.26 15.08
N GLN A 562 14.57 19.17 15.40
CA GLN A 562 15.28 19.00 16.68
C GLN A 562 16.25 17.80 16.61
N ASN A 563 17.42 18.02 16.01
CA ASN A 563 18.62 17.33 16.46
C ASN A 563 18.96 17.86 17.85
N GLY A 564 18.76 17.05 18.89
CA GLY A 564 19.21 17.40 20.24
C GLY A 564 18.57 16.56 21.32
N ILE A 565 19.42 15.83 22.05
CA ILE A 565 19.18 15.19 23.36
C ILE A 565 18.57 13.78 23.29
N LEU A 566 19.47 12.84 22.97
CA LEU A 566 19.53 11.53 23.62
C LEU A 566 19.63 11.69 25.14
N SER A 567 18.73 11.06 25.90
CA SER A 567 19.07 10.21 27.06
C SER A 567 17.82 9.85 27.85
N LYS A 568 17.51 8.55 27.93
CA LYS A 568 17.12 7.84 29.16
C LYS A 568 17.03 6.34 28.87
N SER A 569 18.19 5.70 28.92
CA SER A 569 18.31 4.31 29.33
C SER A 569 18.43 4.30 30.85
N SER A 570 17.50 3.67 31.56
CA SER A 570 17.71 2.91 32.80
C SER A 570 16.39 2.64 33.51
N MET A 571 16.39 1.54 34.25
CA MET A 571 15.38 1.07 35.21
C MET A 571 14.22 0.25 34.65
N LEU A 572 14.48 -1.05 34.48
CA LEU A 572 13.54 -2.12 34.85
C LEU A 572 14.34 -3.40 35.15
N THR A 573 14.96 -3.45 36.34
CA THR A 573 15.42 -4.70 36.96
C THR A 573 15.14 -4.64 38.47
N GLY A 574 14.28 -5.55 38.95
CA GLY A 574 14.09 -5.87 40.37
C GLY A 574 13.22 -4.87 41.15
N ARG A 575 12.40 -5.25 42.13
CA ARG A 575 12.37 -6.49 42.91
C ARG A 575 11.08 -6.53 43.74
N GLN A 576 10.64 -7.76 44.03
CA GLN A 576 9.56 -8.16 44.95
C GLN A 576 9.66 -7.60 46.39
N ARG A 577 8.52 -7.81 47.09
CA ARG A 577 8.24 -7.76 48.55
C ARG A 577 7.90 -6.35 49.05
N LYS A 578 6.81 -6.11 49.78
CA LYS A 578 5.99 -6.95 50.67
C LYS A 578 4.52 -6.58 50.53
#